data_AF-A0A496XI86-F1
#
_entry.id   AF-A0A496XI86-F1
#
_cell.length_a   1.000
_cell.length_b   1.000
_cell.length_c   1.000
_cell.angle_alpha   90.00
_cell.angle_beta   90.00
_cell.angle_gamma   90.00
#
_symmetry.space_group_name_H-M   'P 1'
#
loop_
_entity.id
_entity.type
_entity.pdbx_description
1 polymer ?
#
loop_
_entity_poly.entity_id
_entity_poly.type
_entity_poly.pdbx_seq_one_letter_code
_entity_poly.pdbx_strand_id
1 'polypeptide(L)'
;MIGCSATSNEGTGSSSYGIYAGSGSTVVECAATSNSNTNSPSSSSQGVGFYVSRSTVKDCTASFNQGDGIQVHSDCLVVGGDFSGNGFDAGEGAGIHLTGSFGDNRIESNTVTDNDRGIDVDSPGNLIIRNSASGNSTDYAIIGTQTIGPIITATGTITNTNPWANFSF
;
A
#
# COMPACT_ATOMS: atom_id res chain seq x y z
N MET A 1 -0.70 17.87 -2.96
CA MET A 1 -0.39 17.73 -4.40
C MET A 1 -1.55 17.02 -5.08
N ILE A 2 -1.85 17.41 -6.33
CA ILE A 2 -2.95 16.84 -7.12
C ILE A 2 -2.43 16.59 -8.54
N GLY A 3 -2.70 15.42 -9.13
CA GLY A 3 -2.42 15.17 -10.54
C GLY A 3 -0.93 15.06 -10.91
N CYS A 4 -0.05 14.79 -9.93
CA CYS A 4 1.39 14.69 -10.18
C CYS A 4 1.79 13.25 -10.52
N SER A 5 2.84 13.10 -11.32
CA SER A 5 3.37 11.79 -11.73
C SER A 5 4.87 11.70 -11.44
N ALA A 6 5.29 10.57 -10.85
CA ALA A 6 6.67 10.16 -10.70
C ALA A 6 6.86 8.81 -11.39
N THR A 7 7.46 8.83 -12.58
CA THR A 7 7.53 7.65 -13.45
C THR A 7 8.97 7.36 -13.86
N SER A 8 9.35 6.08 -13.80
CA SER A 8 10.65 5.59 -14.27
C SER A 8 11.84 6.28 -13.61
N ASN A 9 11.73 6.61 -12.32
CA ASN A 9 12.86 7.11 -11.55
C ASN A 9 13.74 5.94 -11.09
N GLU A 10 15.06 6.12 -11.14
CA GLU A 10 16.04 5.15 -10.65
C GLU A 10 16.76 5.71 -9.42
N GLY A 11 16.57 5.06 -8.27
CA GLY A 11 17.27 5.35 -7.03
C GLY A 11 18.59 4.58 -6.90
N THR A 12 19.45 5.04 -5.98
CA THR A 12 20.69 4.34 -5.61
C THR A 12 20.87 4.23 -4.09
N GLY A 13 19.93 4.79 -3.31
CA GLY A 13 19.97 4.77 -1.86
C GLY A 13 19.39 3.48 -1.27
N SER A 14 19.66 3.25 0.01
CA SER A 14 19.01 2.17 0.78
C SER A 14 17.50 2.36 0.93
N SER A 15 17.02 3.58 0.68
CA SER A 15 15.61 3.91 0.46
C SER A 15 15.49 4.89 -0.71
N SER A 16 14.42 4.78 -1.47
CA SER A 16 14.12 5.73 -2.56
C SER A 16 12.63 5.72 -2.88
N TYR A 17 12.08 6.91 -3.15
CA TYR A 17 10.64 7.12 -3.31
C TYR A 17 10.38 7.92 -4.59
N GLY A 18 9.41 7.51 -5.40
CA GLY A 18 8.92 8.31 -6.51
C GLY A 18 8.28 9.60 -6.02
N ILE A 19 7.35 9.49 -5.06
CA ILE A 19 6.72 10.63 -4.38
C ILE A 19 6.90 10.47 -2.88
N TYR A 20 7.70 11.37 -2.29
CA TYR A 20 7.82 11.50 -0.85
C TYR A 20 6.90 12.63 -0.35
N ALA A 21 5.80 12.28 0.31
CA ALA A 21 4.92 13.25 0.94
C ALA A 21 5.16 13.29 2.45
N GLY A 22 5.71 14.40 2.92
CA GLY A 22 5.97 14.62 4.35
C GLY A 22 4.68 14.71 5.19
N SER A 23 4.87 14.78 6.51
CA SER A 23 3.78 14.91 7.49
C SER A 23 2.78 16.02 7.15
N GLY A 24 1.48 15.73 7.28
CA GLY A 24 0.41 16.71 7.07
C GLY A 24 0.06 16.96 5.60
N SER A 25 0.44 16.06 4.69
CA SER A 25 0.19 16.21 3.26
C SER A 25 -1.19 15.72 2.82
N THR A 26 -1.61 16.16 1.65
CA THR A 26 -2.75 15.62 0.91
C THR A 26 -2.26 15.29 -0.50
N VAL A 27 -2.38 14.02 -0.90
CA VAL A 27 -1.94 13.47 -2.18
C VAL A 27 -3.17 12.91 -2.87
N VAL A 28 -3.55 13.49 -4.01
CA VAL A 28 -4.80 13.12 -4.70
C VAL A 28 -4.55 12.95 -6.18
N GLU A 29 -5.10 11.91 -6.80
CA GLU A 29 -4.98 11.71 -8.26
C GLU A 29 -3.52 11.69 -8.75
N CYS A 30 -2.59 11.22 -7.91
CA CYS A 30 -1.18 11.14 -8.26
C CYS A 30 -0.81 9.73 -8.71
N ALA A 31 0.21 9.62 -9.56
CA ALA A 31 0.74 8.35 -10.03
C ALA A 31 2.23 8.19 -9.67
N ALA A 32 2.62 7.06 -9.12
CA ALA A 32 4.02 6.67 -8.96
C ALA A 32 4.23 5.30 -9.62
N THR A 33 4.89 5.28 -10.77
CA THR A 33 4.94 4.10 -11.62
C THR A 33 6.34 3.73 -12.09
N SER A 34 6.64 2.43 -12.15
CA SER A 34 7.91 1.94 -12.70
C SER A 34 9.16 2.53 -12.03
N ASN A 35 9.08 2.88 -10.75
CA ASN A 35 10.25 3.38 -10.01
C ASN A 35 11.14 2.20 -9.60
N SER A 36 12.44 2.34 -9.80
CA SER A 36 13.44 1.30 -9.56
C SER A 36 14.58 1.80 -8.68
N ASN A 37 15.47 0.89 -8.30
CA ASN A 37 16.67 1.18 -7.55
C ASN A 37 17.76 0.13 -7.86
N THR A 38 19.00 0.57 -7.91
CA THR A 38 20.17 -0.27 -8.25
C THR A 38 21.00 -0.70 -7.03
N ASN A 39 20.63 -0.25 -5.82
CA ASN A 39 21.27 -0.63 -4.57
C ASN A 39 21.08 -2.14 -4.29
N SER A 40 22.08 -2.77 -3.67
CA SER A 40 22.08 -4.20 -3.40
C SER A 40 22.48 -4.48 -1.95
N PRO A 41 21.83 -5.45 -1.26
CA PRO A 41 20.70 -6.27 -1.73
C PRO A 41 19.42 -5.44 -1.93
N SER A 42 18.54 -5.92 -2.82
CA SER A 42 17.23 -5.32 -3.05
C SER A 42 16.35 -5.44 -1.80
N SER A 43 15.48 -4.47 -1.58
CA SER A 43 14.49 -4.51 -0.49
C SER A 43 13.21 -3.77 -0.86
N SER A 44 12.12 -4.03 -0.13
CA SER A 44 10.82 -3.36 -0.30
C SER A 44 10.87 -1.84 -0.12
N SER A 45 11.90 -1.31 0.54
CA SER A 45 12.10 0.15 0.74
C SER A 45 12.84 0.84 -0.40
N GLN A 46 13.21 0.11 -1.45
CA GLN A 46 13.94 0.61 -2.60
C GLN A 46 13.01 0.65 -3.82
N GLY A 47 13.09 1.70 -4.63
CA GLY A 47 12.18 1.92 -5.75
C GLY A 47 10.70 2.03 -5.34
N VAL A 48 10.39 2.61 -4.18
CA VAL A 48 9.01 2.74 -3.65
C VAL A 48 8.22 3.77 -4.47
N GLY A 49 6.93 3.52 -4.68
CA GLY A 49 6.04 4.49 -5.33
C GLY A 49 5.81 5.73 -4.47
N PHE A 50 5.14 5.56 -3.33
CA PHE A 50 4.80 6.63 -2.40
C PHE A 50 5.33 6.39 -0.99
N TYR A 51 5.75 7.46 -0.31
CA TYR A 51 5.89 7.47 1.15
C TYR A 51 4.96 8.53 1.74
N VAL A 52 4.18 8.14 2.76
CA VAL A 52 3.27 9.05 3.48
C VAL A 52 3.30 8.86 4.99
N SER A 53 3.11 9.98 5.69
CA SER A 53 2.92 10.03 7.14
C SER A 53 1.95 11.15 7.49
N ARG A 54 1.04 10.94 8.44
CA ARG A 54 0.04 11.93 8.91
C ARG A 54 -0.67 12.63 7.76
N SER A 55 -1.09 11.86 6.75
CA SER A 55 -1.49 12.38 5.44
C SER A 55 -2.73 11.67 4.89
N THR A 56 -3.38 12.31 3.92
CA THR A 56 -4.43 11.66 3.11
C THR A 56 -3.90 11.35 1.72
N VAL A 57 -4.06 10.10 1.30
CA VAL A 57 -3.83 9.60 -0.06
C VAL A 57 -5.16 9.16 -0.63
N LYS A 58 -5.56 9.76 -1.74
CA LYS A 58 -6.87 9.52 -2.34
C LYS A 58 -6.78 9.37 -3.85
N ASP A 59 -7.40 8.32 -4.38
CA ASP A 59 -7.53 8.11 -5.83
C ASP A 59 -6.16 8.14 -6.56
N CYS A 60 -5.12 7.61 -5.91
CA CYS A 60 -3.77 7.54 -6.45
C CYS A 60 -3.47 6.16 -7.05
N THR A 61 -2.48 6.10 -7.94
CA THR A 61 -1.99 4.86 -8.55
C THR A 61 -0.53 4.62 -8.22
N ALA A 62 -0.21 3.48 -7.62
CA ALA A 62 1.16 2.99 -7.49
C ALA A 62 1.29 1.68 -8.25
N SER A 63 2.08 1.66 -9.33
CA SER A 63 2.18 0.46 -10.15
C SER A 63 3.58 0.12 -10.66
N PHE A 64 3.91 -1.16 -10.71
CA PHE A 64 5.18 -1.66 -11.26
C PHE A 64 6.42 -1.06 -10.57
N ASN A 65 6.32 -0.69 -9.30
CA ASN A 65 7.45 -0.21 -8.53
C ASN A 65 8.29 -1.40 -8.04
N GLN A 66 9.62 -1.26 -8.02
CA GLN A 66 10.52 -2.34 -7.62
C GLN A 66 10.31 -2.75 -6.15
N GLY A 67 10.02 -1.77 -5.29
CA GLY A 67 9.67 -2.01 -3.89
C GLY A 67 8.17 -1.89 -3.64
N ASP A 68 7.81 -1.33 -2.49
CA ASP A 68 6.42 -1.10 -2.13
C ASP A 68 5.73 -0.11 -3.08
N GLY A 69 4.44 -0.32 -3.34
CA GLY A 69 3.59 0.67 -4.01
C GLY A 69 3.44 1.92 -3.14
N ILE A 70 3.07 1.74 -1.88
CA ILE A 70 3.03 2.80 -0.88
C ILE A 70 3.50 2.31 0.49
N GLN A 71 4.38 3.10 1.12
CA GLN A 71 4.71 2.99 2.53
C GLN A 71 3.87 4.00 3.33
N VAL A 72 3.07 3.46 4.25
CA VAL A 72 2.14 4.20 5.11
C VAL A 72 2.67 4.13 6.53
N HIS A 73 3.05 5.28 7.09
CA HIS A 73 3.62 5.31 8.43
C HIS A 73 2.53 5.33 9.52
N SER A 74 2.01 6.51 9.89
CA SER A 74 1.05 6.65 10.99
C SER A 74 0.04 7.76 10.69
N ASP A 75 -1.13 7.71 11.33
CA ASP A 75 -2.21 8.71 11.20
C ASP A 75 -2.62 8.99 9.74
N CYS A 76 -2.58 8.00 8.85
CA CYS A 76 -2.89 8.19 7.43
C CYS A 76 -4.28 7.68 7.04
N LEU A 77 -4.87 8.31 6.03
CA LEU A 77 -5.99 7.76 5.28
C LEU A 77 -5.50 7.40 3.87
N VAL A 78 -5.62 6.13 3.48
CA VAL A 78 -5.37 5.67 2.11
C VAL A 78 -6.67 5.12 1.54
N VAL A 79 -7.21 5.79 0.53
CA VAL A 79 -8.54 5.50 0.02
C VAL A 79 -8.67 5.59 -1.50
N GLY A 80 -9.39 4.64 -2.09
CA GLY A 80 -9.78 4.71 -3.51
C GLY A 80 -8.62 4.54 -4.48
N GLY A 81 -7.46 4.07 -4.04
CA GLY A 81 -6.27 3.92 -4.87
C GLY A 81 -6.17 2.57 -5.59
N ASP A 82 -5.32 2.54 -6.61
CA ASP A 82 -4.88 1.34 -7.33
C ASP A 82 -3.41 1.06 -7.00
N PHE A 83 -3.13 -0.10 -6.40
CA PHE A 83 -1.80 -0.49 -5.96
C PHE A 83 -1.44 -1.84 -6.58
N SER A 84 -0.89 -1.82 -7.80
CA SER A 84 -0.79 -3.00 -8.65
C SER A 84 0.63 -3.34 -9.14
N GLY A 85 1.03 -4.62 -9.13
CA GLY A 85 2.29 -5.04 -9.74
C GLY A 85 3.56 -4.56 -9.03
N ASN A 86 3.51 -4.23 -7.74
CA ASN A 86 4.66 -3.73 -6.98
C ASN A 86 5.48 -4.89 -6.36
N GLY A 87 6.78 -4.66 -6.17
CA GLY A 87 7.73 -5.65 -5.66
C GLY A 87 8.59 -6.37 -6.71
N PHE A 88 8.42 -6.02 -7.99
CA PHE A 88 9.19 -6.62 -9.07
C PHE A 88 10.71 -6.57 -8.79
N ASP A 89 11.40 -7.70 -8.90
CA ASP A 89 12.82 -7.93 -8.56
C ASP A 89 13.21 -7.80 -7.06
N ALA A 90 12.41 -7.18 -6.20
CA ALA A 90 12.66 -7.16 -4.75
C ALA A 90 12.18 -8.45 -4.07
N GLY A 91 11.08 -9.04 -4.54
CA GLY A 91 10.51 -10.29 -4.01
C GLY A 91 9.79 -10.13 -2.67
N GLU A 92 9.66 -8.91 -2.17
CA GLU A 92 9.00 -8.58 -0.90
C GLU A 92 8.19 -7.27 -0.97
N GLY A 93 7.96 -6.70 -2.16
CA GLY A 93 7.25 -5.41 -2.25
C GLY A 93 5.74 -5.57 -2.09
N ALA A 94 5.16 -4.79 -1.18
CA ALA A 94 3.72 -4.78 -0.98
C ALA A 94 3.02 -3.73 -1.84
N GLY A 95 1.77 -3.97 -2.22
CA GLY A 95 0.93 -2.92 -2.81
C GLY A 95 0.72 -1.76 -1.82
N ILE A 96 0.33 -2.10 -0.59
CA ILE A 96 0.21 -1.16 0.53
C ILE A 96 0.95 -1.74 1.74
N HIS A 97 1.97 -1.04 2.22
CA HIS A 97 2.78 -1.46 3.36
C HIS A 97 2.63 -0.49 4.55
N LEU A 98 2.09 -0.96 5.66
CA LEU A 98 1.97 -0.20 6.89
C LEU A 98 3.22 -0.43 7.75
N THR A 99 4.22 0.44 7.57
CA THR A 99 5.58 0.30 8.13
C THR A 99 5.77 1.06 9.45
N GLY A 100 4.87 1.98 9.79
CA GLY A 100 5.03 2.83 10.97
C GLY A 100 4.81 2.08 12.28
N SER A 101 5.64 2.33 13.29
CA SER A 101 5.51 1.70 14.62
C SER A 101 4.29 2.15 15.43
N PHE A 102 3.58 3.16 14.95
CA PHE A 102 2.32 3.65 15.51
C PHE A 102 1.22 3.44 14.47
N GLY A 103 0.06 2.94 14.91
CA GLY A 103 -1.08 2.68 14.05
C GLY A 103 -1.86 3.93 13.67
N ASP A 104 -3.18 3.87 13.85
CA ASP A 104 -4.15 4.92 13.51
C ASP A 104 -4.23 5.23 12.00
N ASN A 105 -3.80 4.28 11.17
CA ASN A 105 -4.04 4.33 9.74
C ASN A 105 -5.40 3.73 9.38
N ARG A 106 -6.06 4.33 8.39
CA ARG A 106 -7.28 3.81 7.77
C ARG A 106 -7.02 3.50 6.30
N ILE A 107 -7.14 2.22 5.95
CA ILE A 107 -6.93 1.69 4.60
C ILE A 107 -8.27 1.20 4.07
N GLU A 108 -8.84 1.88 3.08
CA GLU A 108 -10.16 1.52 2.60
C GLU A 108 -10.43 1.73 1.12
N SER A 109 -11.31 0.91 0.53
CA SER A 109 -11.75 1.07 -0.87
C SER A 109 -10.61 1.04 -1.89
N ASN A 110 -9.51 0.37 -1.58
CA ASN A 110 -8.38 0.25 -2.50
C ASN A 110 -8.46 -1.06 -3.30
N THR A 111 -7.95 -1.02 -4.53
CA THR A 111 -7.69 -2.18 -5.39
C THR A 111 -6.21 -2.50 -5.30
N VAL A 112 -5.87 -3.72 -4.89
CA VAL A 112 -4.49 -4.11 -4.57
C VAL A 112 -4.15 -5.44 -5.26
N THR A 113 -3.51 -5.41 -6.43
CA THR A 113 -3.38 -6.62 -7.27
C THR A 113 -1.96 -6.93 -7.73
N ASP A 114 -1.68 -8.19 -7.99
CA ASP A 114 -0.45 -8.63 -8.68
C ASP A 114 0.88 -8.18 -8.01
N ASN A 115 0.86 -7.91 -6.70
CA ASN A 115 2.05 -7.54 -5.94
C ASN A 115 2.69 -8.79 -5.29
N ASP A 116 3.94 -8.70 -4.83
CA ASP A 116 4.51 -9.79 -4.01
C ASP A 116 3.64 -10.01 -2.76
N ARG A 117 3.22 -8.91 -2.11
CA ARG A 117 2.23 -8.89 -1.03
C ARG A 117 1.15 -7.84 -1.30
N GLY A 118 -0.09 -8.10 -0.96
CA GLY A 118 -1.17 -7.14 -1.14
C GLY A 118 -1.10 -6.01 -0.11
N ILE A 119 -1.83 -6.17 0.99
CA ILE A 119 -1.77 -5.27 2.15
C ILE A 119 -0.89 -5.93 3.23
N ASP A 120 0.30 -5.38 3.42
CA ASP A 120 1.27 -5.81 4.43
C ASP A 120 1.25 -4.86 5.63
N VAL A 121 1.22 -5.41 6.84
CA VAL A 121 1.03 -4.64 8.07
C VAL A 121 2.00 -5.12 9.14
N ASP A 122 2.98 -4.27 9.45
CA ASP A 122 4.06 -4.55 10.40
C ASP A 122 3.74 -4.12 11.84
N SER A 123 2.68 -3.36 12.07
CA SER A 123 2.38 -2.81 13.39
C SER A 123 0.88 -2.76 13.69
N PRO A 124 0.48 -2.97 14.96
CA PRO A 124 -0.93 -2.99 15.39
C PRO A 124 -1.61 -1.62 15.30
N GLY A 125 -2.94 -1.62 15.40
CA GLY A 125 -3.74 -0.41 15.64
C GLY A 125 -4.29 0.27 14.39
N ASN A 126 -4.49 -0.45 13.28
CA ASN A 126 -5.03 0.10 12.04
C ASN A 126 -6.46 -0.38 11.75
N LEU A 127 -7.16 0.36 10.90
CA LEU A 127 -8.47 0.01 10.35
C LEU A 127 -8.34 -0.35 8.87
N ILE A 128 -8.64 -1.61 8.53
CA ILE A 128 -8.48 -2.13 7.16
C ILE A 128 -9.82 -2.72 6.71
N ILE A 129 -10.52 -2.03 5.80
CA ILE A 129 -11.89 -2.35 5.42
C ILE A 129 -12.19 -2.03 3.95
N ARG A 130 -13.10 -2.77 3.31
CA ARG A 130 -13.57 -2.49 1.94
C ARG A 130 -12.47 -2.48 0.87
N ASN A 131 -11.34 -3.15 1.11
CA ASN A 131 -10.31 -3.32 0.10
C ASN A 131 -10.60 -4.59 -0.73
N SER A 132 -10.11 -4.60 -1.97
CA SER A 132 -10.11 -5.77 -2.84
C SER A 132 -8.67 -6.12 -3.17
N ALA A 133 -8.26 -7.35 -2.86
CA ALA A 133 -6.94 -7.86 -3.17
C ALA A 133 -7.05 -9.14 -3.99
N SER A 134 -6.24 -9.27 -5.03
CA SER A 134 -6.25 -10.43 -5.92
C SER A 134 -4.92 -10.61 -6.63
N GLY A 135 -4.52 -11.84 -6.91
CA GLY A 135 -3.30 -12.11 -7.68
C GLY A 135 -2.00 -11.75 -6.96
N ASN A 136 -2.05 -11.37 -5.68
CA ASN A 136 -0.84 -11.19 -4.87
C ASN A 136 -0.32 -12.54 -4.37
N SER A 137 0.99 -12.69 -4.09
CA SER A 137 1.46 -13.94 -3.45
C SER A 137 0.86 -14.13 -2.06
N THR A 138 0.54 -13.03 -1.37
CA THR A 138 -0.28 -13.00 -0.15
C THR A 138 -1.12 -11.73 -0.13
N ASP A 139 -2.45 -11.85 -0.24
CA ASP A 139 -3.36 -10.70 -0.33
C ASP A 139 -3.37 -9.80 0.92
N TYR A 140 -3.37 -10.42 2.11
CA TYR A 140 -3.40 -9.72 3.39
C TYR A 140 -2.35 -10.33 4.33
N ALA A 141 -1.17 -9.72 4.40
CA ALA A 141 -0.09 -10.10 5.31
C ALA A 141 -0.23 -9.27 6.60
N ILE A 142 -1.02 -9.78 7.55
CA ILE A 142 -1.40 -9.03 8.74
C ILE A 142 -0.71 -9.58 9.98
N ILE A 143 0.03 -8.73 10.70
CA ILE A 143 0.52 -9.05 12.04
C ILE A 143 -0.12 -8.17 13.12
N GLY A 144 -0.07 -8.65 14.36
CA GLY A 144 -0.61 -7.94 15.52
C GLY A 144 -2.14 -7.81 15.53
N THR A 145 -2.65 -6.99 16.43
CA THR A 145 -4.10 -6.72 16.54
C THR A 145 -4.48 -5.54 15.65
N GLN A 146 -5.40 -5.79 14.72
CA GLN A 146 -5.95 -4.80 13.81
C GLN A 146 -7.48 -4.80 13.91
N THR A 147 -8.12 -3.69 13.54
CA THR A 147 -9.57 -3.68 13.28
C THR A 147 -9.78 -3.96 11.80
N ILE A 148 -10.22 -5.18 11.46
CA ILE A 148 -10.35 -5.63 10.07
C ILE A 148 -11.78 -6.09 9.83
N GLY A 149 -12.36 -5.66 8.71
CA GLY A 149 -13.60 -6.26 8.21
C GLY A 149 -13.40 -7.74 7.82
N PRO A 150 -14.44 -8.58 7.82
CA PRO A 150 -14.33 -9.96 7.38
C PRO A 150 -13.62 -10.06 6.03
N ILE A 151 -12.64 -10.95 5.89
CA ILE A 151 -12.02 -11.25 4.59
C ILE A 151 -12.91 -12.29 3.91
N ILE A 152 -13.67 -11.84 2.90
CA ILE A 152 -14.55 -12.68 2.10
C ILE A 152 -13.78 -13.12 0.85
N THR A 153 -13.77 -14.43 0.59
CA THR A 153 -13.14 -14.97 -0.61
C THR A 153 -14.14 -15.07 -1.78
N ALA A 154 -14.32 -16.24 -2.39
CA ALA A 154 -15.25 -16.44 -3.51
C ALA A 154 -16.73 -16.37 -3.10
N THR A 155 -17.04 -16.77 -1.86
CA THR A 155 -18.39 -16.69 -1.27
C THR A 155 -18.27 -16.35 0.20
N GLY A 156 -19.23 -15.60 0.73
CA GLY A 156 -19.26 -15.25 2.16
C GLY A 156 -20.46 -14.38 2.48
N THR A 157 -20.91 -14.43 3.73
CA THR A 157 -22.03 -13.62 4.20
C THR A 157 -21.49 -12.28 4.69
N ILE A 158 -21.90 -11.19 4.03
CA ILE A 158 -21.78 -9.86 4.62
C ILE A 158 -22.80 -9.81 5.77
N THR A 159 -22.34 -9.89 7.01
CA THR A 159 -23.22 -9.84 8.18
C THR A 159 -23.48 -8.40 8.59
N ASN A 160 -24.61 -8.17 9.26
CA ASN A 160 -24.93 -6.88 9.89
C ASN A 160 -23.94 -6.49 11.00
N THR A 161 -23.16 -7.43 11.53
CA THR A 161 -22.18 -7.19 12.58
C THR A 161 -20.91 -6.54 12.06
N ASN A 162 -20.53 -6.79 10.80
CA ASN A 162 -19.35 -6.18 10.17
C ASN A 162 -19.59 -5.97 8.65
N PRO A 163 -20.38 -4.96 8.24
CA PRO A 163 -20.73 -4.76 6.84
C PRO A 163 -19.57 -4.27 5.96
N TRP A 164 -18.44 -3.91 6.57
CA TRP A 164 -17.28 -3.34 5.89
C TRP A 164 -16.22 -4.40 5.54
N ALA A 165 -16.64 -5.49 4.89
CA ALA A 165 -15.78 -6.61 4.51
C ALA A 165 -14.62 -6.20 3.57
N ASN A 166 -13.52 -6.95 3.62
CA ASN A 166 -12.47 -6.96 2.61
C ASN A 166 -12.66 -8.16 1.70
N PHE A 167 -12.13 -8.12 0.48
CA PHE A 167 -12.28 -9.18 -0.52
C PHE A 167 -10.92 -9.72 -0.96
N SER A 168 -10.82 -11.04 -1.11
CA SER A 168 -9.64 -11.79 -1.60
C SER A 168 -10.11 -12.75 -2.70
N PHE A 169 -9.64 -12.61 -3.94
CA PHE A 169 -10.13 -13.43 -5.06
C PHE A 169 -9.11 -13.72 -6.14
#